data_AF-A0A7Y3KSV7-F1
#
_entry.id   AF-A0A7Y3KSV7-F1
#
_cell.length_a   1.000
_cell.length_b   1.000
_cell.length_c   1.000
_cell.angle_alpha   90.00
_cell.angle_beta   90.00
_cell.angle_gamma   90.00
#
_symmetry.space_group_name_H-M   'P 1'
#
loop_
_entity.id
_entity.type
_entity.pdbx_description
1 polymer ?
#
loop_
_entity_poly.entity_id
_entity_poly.type
_entity_poly.pdbx_seq_one_letter_code
_entity_poly.pdbx_strand_id
1 'polypeptide(L)' 'MAVQDLIDALDERIIEALRAKATGETIAFLCEARAWLTHPDQPHGAHRTSA' A
#
# COMPACT_ATOMS: atom_id res chain seq x y z
N MET A 1 -1.10 -6.40 -17.64
CA MET A 1 -0.23 -5.78 -16.63
C MET A 1 0.19 -6.90 -15.70
N ALA A 2 1.48 -7.16 -15.58
CA ALA A 2 1.99 -8.18 -14.67
C ALA A 2 1.84 -7.70 -13.21
N VAL A 3 1.82 -8.63 -12.26
CA VAL A 3 1.77 -8.29 -10.82
C VAL A 3 2.98 -7.42 -10.43
N GLN A 4 4.13 -7.66 -11.06
CA GLN A 4 5.32 -6.85 -10.83
C GLN A 4 5.12 -5.38 -11.25
N ASP A 5 4.52 -5.12 -12.41
CA ASP A 5 4.24 -3.75 -12.87
C ASP A 5 3.36 -2.98 -11.86
N LEU A 6 2.43 -3.69 -11.20
CA LEU A 6 1.58 -3.11 -10.14
C LEU A 6 2.38 -2.80 -8.87
N ILE A 7 3.30 -3.68 -8.49
CA ILE A 7 4.18 -3.48 -7.33
C ILE A 7 5.08 -2.27 -7.57
N ASP A 8 5.67 -2.16 -8.75
CA ASP A 8 6.57 -1.05 -9.10
C ASP A 8 5.81 0.30 -9.08
N ALA A 9 4.59 0.33 -9.65
CA ALA A 9 3.74 1.51 -9.60
C ALA A 9 3.31 1.90 -8.16
N LEU A 10 3.08 0.91 -7.29
CA LEU A 10 2.80 1.16 -5.87
C LEU A 10 4.03 1.73 -5.15
N ASP A 11 5.22 1.20 -5.43
CA ASP A 11 6.47 1.68 -4.83
C ASP A 11 6.74 3.15 -5.20
N GLU A 12 6.54 3.52 -6.46
CA GLU A 12 6.62 4.92 -6.90
C GLU A 12 5.61 5.80 -6.16
N ARG A 13 4.35 5.34 -6.08
CA ARG A 13 3.28 6.10 -5.43
C ARG A 13 3.51 6.30 -3.93
N ILE A 14 4.06 5.30 -3.24
CA ILE A 14 4.43 5.40 -1.81
C ILE A 14 5.49 6.49 -1.63
N ILE A 15 6.52 6.51 -2.48
CA ILE A 15 7.58 7.52 -2.42
C ILE A 15 7.01 8.92 -2.68
N GLU A 16 6.13 9.08 -3.67
CA GLU A 16 5.45 10.35 -3.95
C GLU A 16 4.61 10.82 -2.75
N ALA A 17 3.83 9.93 -2.13
CA ALA A 17 3.00 10.25 -0.97
C ALA A 17 3.87 10.72 0.22
N LEU A 18 5.01 10.07 0.45
CA LEU A 18 5.98 10.48 1.47
C LEU A 18 6.56 11.87 1.19
N ARG A 19 6.97 12.14 -0.06
CA ARG A 19 7.50 13.46 -0.48
C ARG A 19 6.45 14.57 -0.35
N ALA A 20 5.20 14.27 -0.68
CA ALA A 20 4.06 15.17 -0.56
C ALA A 20 3.58 15.35 0.89
N LYS A 21 4.17 14.64 1.86
CA LYS A 21 3.73 14.63 3.28
C LYS A 21 2.25 14.27 3.42
N ALA A 22 1.81 13.25 2.67
CA ALA A 22 0.46 12.71 2.79
C ALA A 22 0.18 12.21 4.22
N THR A 23 -1.09 11.98 4.53
CA THR A 23 -1.48 11.47 5.85
C THR A 23 -0.87 10.08 6.09
N GLY A 24 -0.60 9.76 7.35
CA GLY A 24 -0.12 8.42 7.73
C GLY A 24 -1.08 7.31 7.28
N GLU A 25 -2.39 7.59 7.26
CA GLU A 25 -3.43 6.71 6.74
C GLU A 25 -3.26 6.44 5.23
N THR A 26 -3.01 7.48 4.43
CA THR A 26 -2.78 7.32 2.98
C THR A 26 -1.57 6.42 2.71
N ILE A 27 -0.48 6.65 3.45
CA ILE A 27 0.75 5.85 3.32
C ILE A 27 0.47 4.40 3.75
N ALA A 28 -0.26 4.20 4.86
CA ALA A 28 -0.61 2.87 5.35
C ALA A 28 -1.43 2.07 4.33
N PHE A 29 -2.42 2.69 3.66
CA PHE A 29 -3.21 2.01 2.63
C PHE A 29 -2.40 1.61 1.40
N LEU A 30 -1.46 2.44 0.96
CA LEU A 30 -0.58 2.10 -0.16
C LEU A 30 0.35 0.94 0.19
N CYS A 31 0.94 0.95 1.38
CA CYS A 31 1.76 -0.14 1.89
C CYS A 31 0.96 -1.44 2.06
N GLU A 32 -0.30 -1.34 2.52
CA GLU A 32 -1.20 -2.48 2.64
C GLU A 32 -1.55 -3.08 1.27
N ALA A 33 -1.85 -2.24 0.27
CA ALA A 33 -2.09 -2.70 -1.10
C ALA A 33 -0.87 -3.44 -1.68
N ARG A 34 0.33 -2.95 -1.41
CA ARG A 34 1.58 -3.65 -1.78
C ARG A 34 1.71 -5.00 -1.06
N ALA A 35 1.40 -5.04 0.24
CA ALA A 35 1.47 -6.27 1.03
C ALA A 35 0.49 -7.34 0.54
N TRP A 36 -0.71 -6.96 0.10
CA TRP A 36 -1.66 -7.88 -0.53
C TRP A 36 -1.10 -8.59 -1.77
N LEU A 37 -0.22 -7.92 -2.52
CA LEU A 37 0.39 -8.50 -3.73
C LEU A 37 1.58 -9.39 -3.43
N THR A 38 2.34 -9.12 -2.36
CA THR A 38 3.58 -9.85 -2.03
C THR A 38 3.41 -10.92 -0.95
N HIS A 39 2.39 -10.78 -0.09
CA HIS A 39 2.11 -11.66 1.05
C HIS A 39 0.60 -11.92 1.23
N PRO A 40 -0.09 -12.49 0.21
CA PRO A 40 -1.55 -12.61 0.21
C PRO A 40 -2.12 -13.49 1.34
N ASP A 41 -1.30 -14.36 1.92
CA ASP A 41 -1.71 -15.27 2.99
C ASP A 41 -1.60 -14.65 4.40
N GLN A 42 -1.08 -13.42 4.52
CA GLN A 42 -0.98 -12.75 5.82
C GLN A 42 -2.29 -12.01 6.16
N PRO A 43 -2.58 -11.80 7.47
CA PRO A 43 -3.73 -11.00 7.86
C PRO A 43 -3.57 -9.55 7.35
N HIS A 44 -4.56 -9.09 6.61
CA HIS A 44 -4.66 -7.70 6.14
C HIS A 44 -5.91 -7.04 6.74
N GLY A 45 -6.01 -5.72 6.62
CA GLY A 45 -7.14 -4.91 7.09
C GLY A 45 -7.00 -4.44 8.53
N ALA A 46 -5.81 -4.54 9.14
CA ALA A 46 -5.57 -4.10 10.52
C ALA A 46 -5.85 -2.59 10.74
N HIS A 47 -5.82 -1.80 9.67
CA HIS A 47 -6.14 -0.37 9.70
C HIS A 47 -7.63 -0.05 9.50
N ARG A 48 -8.46 -1.04 9.12
CA ARG A 48 -9.91 -0.87 9.03
C ARG A 48 -10.47 -0.88 10.45
N THR A 49 -10.58 0.30 11.04
CA THR A 49 -11.35 0.45 12.27
C THR A 49 -12.81 0.22 11.90
N SER A 50 -13.44 -0.80 12.49
CA SER A 50 -14.86 -1.07 12.33
C SER A 50 -15.65 0.22 12.61
N ALA A 51 -16.43 0.67 11.64
CA ALA A 51 -17.43 1.71 11.82
C ALA A 51 -18.56 1.21 12.74
#